data_AF-T0LU65-F1
#
_entry.id   AF-T0LU65-F1
#
_cell.length_a   1.000
_cell.length_b   1.000
_cell.length_c   1.000
_cell.angle_alpha   90.00
_cell.angle_beta   90.00
_cell.angle_gamma   90.00
#
_symmetry.space_group_name_H-M   'P 1'
#
loop_
_entity.id
_entity.type
_entity.pdbx_description
1 polymer ?
#
loop_
_entity_poly.entity_id
_entity_poly.type
_entity_poly.pdbx_seq_one_letter_code
_entity_poly.pdbx_strand_id
1 'polypeptide(L)'
;MQPELKSFKLAGRQIPSPETFVKRNHTGFFCILDSNRVVSREQILISFHRAERLQSQSRIRLKESLFMMLVAGEPQISNAIVSAGIGPDTRGITVVYDNESDLMAFMQSTGGLLEPVNEPFPDETPENLVPHMFKKMIRVQLSL
;
A
#
# COMPACT_ATOMS: atom_id res chain seq x y z
N MET A 1 11.60 -7.57 9.36
CA MET A 1 11.48 -6.20 9.91
C MET A 1 10.04 -5.77 9.69
N GLN A 2 9.36 -5.16 10.67
CA GLN A 2 7.99 -4.67 10.43
C GLN A 2 8.05 -3.34 9.67
N PRO A 3 7.15 -3.12 8.69
CA PRO A 3 7.09 -1.83 8.02
C PRO A 3 6.43 -0.81 8.94
N GLU A 4 6.85 0.44 8.78
CA GLU A 4 6.16 1.60 9.31
C GLU A 4 5.04 2.03 8.36
N LEU A 5 4.03 2.68 8.93
CA LEU A 5 2.89 3.21 8.21
C LEU A 5 2.71 4.67 8.57
N LYS A 6 2.60 5.53 7.56
CA LYS A 6 2.28 6.94 7.77
C LYS A 6 1.23 7.38 6.76
N SER A 7 0.22 8.08 7.27
CA SER A 7 -0.95 8.44 6.51
C SER A 7 -1.09 9.93 6.37
N PHE A 8 -1.62 10.35 5.24
CA PHE A 8 -1.69 11.75 4.85
C PHE A 8 -3.00 12.05 4.13
N LYS A 9 -3.53 13.26 4.33
CA LYS A 9 -4.53 13.86 3.45
C LYS A 9 -3.83 14.64 2.34
N LEU A 10 -4.44 14.64 1.16
CA LEU A 10 -3.99 15.46 0.05
C LEU A 10 -4.58 16.88 0.22
N ALA A 11 -3.70 17.88 0.34
CA ALA A 11 -4.07 19.28 0.39
C ALA A 11 -4.30 19.81 -1.03
N GLY A 12 -5.56 20.03 -1.40
CA GLY A 12 -5.96 20.60 -2.71
C GLY A 12 -6.62 19.60 -3.67
N ARG A 13 -7.15 20.12 -4.79
CA ARG A 13 -7.97 19.34 -5.77
C ARG A 13 -7.15 18.54 -6.79
N GLN A 14 -5.84 18.75 -6.89
CA GLN A 14 -4.99 18.06 -7.86
C GLN A 14 -4.06 17.08 -7.15
N ILE A 15 -4.31 15.80 -7.38
CA ILE A 15 -3.41 14.71 -7.05
C ILE A 15 -2.20 14.86 -7.99
N PRO A 16 -0.95 14.89 -7.49
CA PRO A 16 0.23 14.78 -8.34
C PRO A 16 0.11 13.59 -9.31
N SER A 17 0.75 13.65 -10.46
CA SER A 17 0.71 12.53 -11.40
C SER A 17 1.12 11.23 -10.67
N PRO A 18 0.54 10.06 -10.99
CA PRO A 18 0.91 8.78 -10.37
C PRO A 18 2.42 8.52 -10.38
N GLU A 19 3.13 9.06 -11.39
CA GLU A 19 4.59 9.02 -11.51
C GLU A 19 5.33 9.72 -10.35
N THR A 20 4.73 10.75 -9.75
CA THR A 20 5.23 11.43 -8.53
C THR A 20 5.26 10.50 -7.32
N PHE A 21 4.40 9.47 -7.34
CA PHE A 21 4.25 8.48 -6.27
C PHE A 21 4.98 7.18 -6.57
N VAL A 22 5.47 7.00 -7.81
CA VAL A 22 6.34 5.88 -8.18
C VAL A 22 7.78 6.30 -7.92
N LYS A 23 8.25 6.07 -6.69
CA LYS A 23 9.65 6.29 -6.37
C LYS A 23 10.49 5.24 -7.10
N ARG A 24 11.16 5.64 -8.20
CA ARG A 24 11.96 4.72 -9.03
C ARG A 24 13.19 4.16 -8.30
N ASN A 25 13.69 4.87 -7.29
CA ASN A 25 14.84 4.48 -6.46
C ASN A 25 14.46 4.58 -4.99
N HIS A 26 14.17 3.44 -4.37
CA HIS A 26 14.13 3.27 -2.91
C HIS A 26 15.08 2.13 -2.54
N THR A 27 15.60 2.16 -1.32
CA THR A 27 16.62 1.20 -0.86
C THR A 27 16.03 0.00 -0.12
N GLY A 28 14.86 0.19 0.48
CA GLY A 28 14.10 -0.85 1.17
C GLY A 28 12.73 -1.07 0.55
N PHE A 29 11.75 -1.52 1.31
CA PHE A 29 10.36 -1.57 0.88
C PHE A 29 9.72 -0.19 0.93
N PHE A 30 9.03 0.19 -0.14
CA PHE A 30 8.28 1.44 -0.19
C PHE A 30 7.03 1.28 -1.07
N CYS A 31 5.85 1.45 -0.49
CA CYS A 31 4.59 1.31 -1.21
C CYS A 31 3.59 2.38 -0.76
N ILE A 32 2.80 2.90 -1.69
CA ILE A 32 1.77 3.90 -1.40
C ILE A 32 0.40 3.34 -1.77
N LEU A 33 -0.53 3.42 -0.83
CA LEU A 33 -1.90 2.96 -0.94
C LEU A 33 -2.86 4.15 -0.88
N ASP A 34 -4.00 4.04 -1.55
CA ASP A 34 -5.14 4.92 -1.30
C ASP A 34 -5.77 4.54 0.05
N SER A 35 -5.73 5.46 1.02
CA SER A 35 -6.26 5.21 2.37
C SER A 35 -7.76 4.90 2.37
N ASN A 36 -8.51 5.35 1.35
CA ASN A 36 -9.95 5.08 1.25
C ASN A 36 -10.25 3.64 0.80
N ARG A 37 -9.25 2.90 0.32
CA ARG A 37 -9.40 1.58 -0.29
C ARG A 37 -8.82 0.46 0.58
N VAL A 38 -8.21 0.82 1.70
CA VAL A 38 -7.68 -0.10 2.70
C VAL A 38 -8.65 -0.19 3.87
N VAL A 39 -8.84 -1.40 4.41
CA VAL A 39 -9.80 -1.64 5.49
C VAL A 39 -9.20 -1.40 6.87
N SER A 40 -7.94 -1.80 7.09
CA SER A 40 -7.30 -1.73 8.40
C SER A 40 -5.76 -1.76 8.31
N ARG A 41 -5.10 -1.38 9.40
CA ARG A 41 -3.65 -1.57 9.57
C ARG A 41 -3.27 -3.04 9.56
N GLU A 42 -4.06 -3.89 10.21
CA GLU A 42 -3.86 -5.33 10.25
C GLU A 42 -3.81 -5.94 8.84
N GLN A 43 -4.73 -5.54 7.94
CA GLN A 43 -4.73 -5.99 6.55
C GLN A 43 -3.39 -5.69 5.87
N ILE A 44 -2.86 -4.47 6.06
CA ILE A 44 -1.57 -4.05 5.52
C ILE A 44 -0.45 -4.94 6.06
N LEU A 45 -0.36 -5.11 7.37
CA LEU A 45 0.72 -5.87 8.01
C LEU A 45 0.70 -7.36 7.62
N ILE A 46 -0.49 -7.98 7.60
CA ILE A 46 -0.65 -9.36 7.13
C ILE A 46 -0.21 -9.48 5.68
N SER A 47 -0.60 -8.53 4.81
CA SER A 47 -0.23 -8.54 3.40
C SER A 47 1.28 -8.40 3.21
N PHE A 48 1.93 -7.54 3.99
CA PHE A 48 3.37 -7.35 3.96
C PHE A 48 4.11 -8.63 4.35
N HIS A 49 3.76 -9.26 5.48
CA HIS A 49 4.40 -10.49 5.92
C HIS A 49 4.16 -11.66 4.95
N ARG A 50 2.99 -11.72 4.32
CA ARG A 50 2.72 -12.71 3.26
C ARG A 50 3.55 -12.44 2.02
N ALA A 51 3.71 -11.18 1.61
CA ALA A 51 4.55 -10.80 0.48
C ALA A 51 6.02 -11.21 0.72
N GLU A 52 6.57 -10.98 1.92
CA GLU A 52 7.92 -11.40 2.29
C GLU A 52 8.12 -12.91 2.11
N ARG A 53 7.17 -13.74 2.56
CA ARG A 53 7.26 -15.19 2.42
C ARG A 53 7.21 -15.63 0.95
N LEU A 54 6.31 -15.03 0.18
CA LEU A 54 6.07 -15.39 -1.22
C LEU A 54 7.16 -14.90 -2.17
N GLN A 55 7.91 -13.87 -1.81
CA GLN A 55 8.97 -13.32 -2.67
C GLN A 55 10.00 -14.38 -3.08
N SER A 56 10.30 -15.33 -2.20
CA SER A 56 11.22 -16.45 -2.49
C SER A 56 10.59 -17.60 -3.29
N GLN A 57 9.25 -17.63 -3.41
CA GLN A 57 8.48 -18.75 -3.94
C GLN A 57 7.75 -18.41 -5.26
N SER A 58 7.57 -17.13 -5.55
CA SER A 58 6.84 -16.64 -6.71
C SER A 58 7.77 -16.23 -7.85
N ARG A 59 7.23 -16.20 -9.07
CA ARG A 59 7.87 -15.59 -10.25
C ARG A 59 7.96 -14.07 -10.15
N ILE A 60 7.14 -13.44 -9.29
CA ILE A 60 7.14 -11.99 -9.07
C ILE A 60 8.28 -11.62 -8.12
N ARG A 61 9.28 -10.89 -8.64
CA ARG A 61 10.51 -10.58 -7.90
C ARG A 61 10.39 -9.41 -6.92
N LEU A 62 9.51 -8.45 -7.22
CA LEU A 62 9.33 -7.24 -6.41
C LEU A 62 8.33 -7.50 -5.29
N LYS A 63 8.75 -7.25 -4.05
CA LYS A 63 7.94 -7.44 -2.84
C LYS A 63 6.73 -6.51 -2.84
N GLU A 64 6.91 -5.29 -3.34
CA GLU A 64 5.89 -4.25 -3.49
C GLU A 64 4.76 -4.71 -4.41
N SER A 65 5.09 -5.42 -5.49
CA SER A 65 4.09 -5.98 -6.40
C SER A 65 3.26 -7.06 -5.73
N LEU A 66 3.91 -8.01 -5.05
CA LEU A 66 3.23 -9.06 -4.27
C LEU A 66 2.35 -8.46 -3.18
N PHE A 67 2.87 -7.48 -2.45
CA PHE A 67 2.15 -6.76 -1.41
C PHE A 67 0.90 -6.07 -1.96
N MET A 68 1.03 -5.30 -3.04
CA MET A 68 -0.09 -4.59 -3.66
C MET A 68 -1.18 -5.57 -4.12
N MET A 69 -0.77 -6.67 -4.74
CA MET A 69 -1.69 -7.75 -5.16
C MET A 69 -2.44 -8.35 -3.97
N LEU A 70 -1.75 -8.65 -2.86
CA LEU A 70 -2.34 -9.21 -1.64
C LEU A 70 -3.29 -8.24 -0.94
N VAL A 71 -2.89 -6.97 -0.78
CA VAL A 71 -3.73 -5.92 -0.17
C VAL A 71 -5.01 -5.73 -0.98
N ALA A 72 -4.89 -5.62 -2.31
CA ALA A 72 -6.02 -5.43 -3.21
C ALA A 72 -6.92 -6.69 -3.31
N GLY A 73 -6.32 -7.88 -3.18
CA GLY A 73 -6.97 -9.15 -3.50
C GLY A 73 -7.01 -9.47 -4.99
N GLU A 74 -6.05 -8.93 -5.75
CA GLU A 74 -6.02 -8.98 -7.21
C GLU A 74 -4.84 -9.82 -7.73
N PRO A 75 -5.07 -10.89 -8.52
CA PRO A 75 -4.03 -11.73 -9.11
C PRO A 75 -3.09 -11.03 -10.09
N GLN A 76 -3.46 -9.85 -10.58
CA GLN A 76 -2.68 -9.09 -11.55
C GLN A 76 -2.31 -7.73 -10.98
N ILE A 77 -1.03 -7.36 -11.09
CA ILE A 77 -0.51 -6.10 -10.54
C ILE A 77 -1.21 -4.87 -11.12
N SER A 78 -1.57 -4.88 -12.41
CA SER A 78 -2.32 -3.80 -13.05
C SER A 78 -3.67 -3.56 -12.35
N ASN A 79 -4.41 -4.62 -12.07
CA ASN A 79 -5.71 -4.55 -11.38
C ASN A 79 -5.53 -4.16 -9.92
N ALA A 80 -4.46 -4.63 -9.28
CA ALA A 80 -4.13 -4.29 -7.91
C ALA A 80 -3.85 -2.79 -7.74
N ILE A 81 -3.07 -2.19 -8.66
CA ILE A 81 -2.81 -0.75 -8.70
C ILE A 81 -4.13 0.02 -8.89
N VAL A 82 -4.99 -0.42 -9.81
CA VAL A 82 -6.30 0.22 -10.02
C VAL A 82 -7.22 0.09 -8.81
N SER A 83 -7.07 -0.96 -7.99
CA SER A 83 -7.97 -1.28 -6.88
C SER A 83 -7.52 -0.73 -5.53
N ALA A 84 -6.22 -0.60 -5.28
CA ALA A 84 -5.67 -0.18 -3.99
C ALA A 84 -4.62 0.94 -4.10
N GLY A 85 -4.10 1.19 -5.30
CA GLY A 85 -3.21 2.32 -5.56
C GLY A 85 -3.97 3.64 -5.68
N ILE A 86 -3.19 4.70 -5.85
CA ILE A 86 -3.68 6.08 -6.02
C ILE A 86 -4.42 6.20 -7.35
N GLY A 87 -5.59 6.81 -7.33
CA GLY A 87 -6.41 7.11 -8.49
C GLY A 87 -7.00 8.53 -8.44
N PRO A 88 -7.82 8.91 -9.43
CA PRO A 88 -8.38 10.27 -9.54
C PRO A 88 -9.20 10.75 -8.33
N ASP A 89 -9.79 9.81 -7.59
CA ASP A 89 -10.65 10.09 -6.43
C ASP A 89 -9.92 9.94 -5.09
N THR A 90 -8.61 9.70 -5.09
CA THR A 90 -7.84 9.53 -3.86
C THR A 90 -7.84 10.83 -3.05
N ARG A 91 -8.26 10.75 -1.78
CA ARG A 91 -8.32 11.90 -0.85
C ARG A 91 -7.27 11.83 0.25
N GLY A 92 -6.75 10.63 0.48
CA GLY A 92 -5.69 10.38 1.44
C GLY A 92 -4.86 9.19 0.99
N ILE A 93 -3.60 9.20 1.38
CA ILE A 93 -2.66 8.13 1.07
C ILE A 93 -2.07 7.56 2.34
N THR A 94 -1.73 6.29 2.29
CA THR A 94 -0.95 5.61 3.32
C THR A 94 0.33 5.12 2.68
N VAL A 95 1.45 5.60 3.21
CA VAL A 95 2.79 5.15 2.84
C VAL A 95 3.20 4.03 3.79
N VAL A 96 3.59 2.90 3.21
CA VAL A 96 4.10 1.73 3.91
C VAL A 96 5.58 1.59 3.54
N TYR A 97 6.47 1.72 4.52
CA TYR A 97 7.91 1.84 4.27
C TYR A 97 8.73 1.15 5.36
N ASP A 98 9.97 0.79 5.07
CA ASP A 98 10.93 0.28 6.07
C ASP A 98 12.19 1.15 6.19
N ASN A 99 12.29 2.25 5.42
CA ASN A 99 13.38 3.22 5.51
C ASN A 99 12.84 4.65 5.60
N GLU A 100 13.14 5.33 6.71
CA GLU A 100 12.70 6.70 6.95
C GLU A 100 13.32 7.72 5.98
N SER A 101 14.54 7.48 5.50
CA SER A 101 15.15 8.32 4.44
C SER A 101 14.32 8.26 3.16
N ASP A 102 13.70 7.10 2.90
CA ASP A 102 12.87 6.93 1.72
C ASP A 102 11.57 7.74 1.82
N LEU A 103 10.96 7.77 3.01
CA LEU A 103 9.81 8.61 3.33
C LEU A 103 10.16 10.10 3.27
N MET A 104 11.27 10.54 3.86
CA MET A 104 11.65 11.95 3.88
C MET A 104 11.88 12.51 2.47
N ALA A 105 12.54 11.74 1.60
CA ALA A 105 12.70 12.11 0.19
C ALA A 105 11.35 12.22 -0.54
N PHE A 106 10.41 11.31 -0.25
CA PHE A 106 9.05 11.40 -0.79
C PHE A 106 8.29 12.64 -0.29
N MET A 107 8.38 12.95 1.01
CA MET A 107 7.78 14.16 1.57
C MET A 107 8.34 15.43 0.93
N GLN A 108 9.66 15.47 0.66
CA GLN A 108 10.29 16.58 -0.05
C GLN A 108 9.78 16.71 -1.49
N SER A 109 9.64 15.60 -2.23
CA SER A 109 9.16 15.64 -3.62
C SER A 109 7.70 16.06 -3.76
N THR A 110 6.89 15.88 -2.71
CA THR A 110 5.48 16.29 -2.70
C THR A 110 5.28 17.76 -2.32
N GLY A 111 6.33 18.52 -2.00
CA GLY A 111 6.27 19.99 -1.89
C GLY A 111 5.27 20.52 -0.85
N GLY A 112 4.96 19.75 0.20
CA GLY A 112 3.98 20.14 1.22
C GLY A 112 2.51 19.87 0.88
N LEU A 113 2.22 19.11 -0.18
CA LEU A 113 0.85 18.70 -0.56
C LEU A 113 0.23 17.66 0.40
N LEU A 114 0.98 17.20 1.40
CA LEU A 114 0.58 16.13 2.30
C LEU A 114 0.45 16.64 3.74
N GLU A 115 -0.74 16.52 4.29
CA GLU A 115 -1.02 16.81 5.68
C GLU A 115 -1.09 15.51 6.48
N PRO A 116 -0.30 15.33 7.55
CA PRO A 116 -0.29 14.09 8.32
C PRO A 116 -1.63 13.81 8.99
N VAL A 117 -2.01 12.53 9.03
CA VAL A 117 -3.22 12.02 9.69
C VAL A 117 -2.84 10.89 10.62
N ASN A 118 -3.31 10.96 11.86
CA ASN A 118 -2.98 9.94 12.85
C ASN A 118 -3.67 8.60 12.58
N GLU A 119 -4.93 8.61 12.12
CA GLU A 119 -5.73 7.38 12.00
C GLU A 119 -6.74 7.47 10.83
N PRO A 120 -6.36 7.11 9.59
CA PRO A 120 -7.30 7.12 8.46
C PRO A 120 -8.22 5.88 8.42
N PHE A 121 -7.87 4.80 9.11
CA PHE A 121 -8.57 3.52 9.17
C PHE A 121 -8.28 2.84 10.52
N PRO A 122 -9.11 1.88 10.97
CA PRO A 122 -8.90 1.18 12.24
C PRO A 122 -7.63 0.32 12.23
N ASP A 123 -7.11 0.04 13.42
CA ASP A 123 -5.97 -0.87 13.59
C ASP A 123 -6.35 -2.31 13.21
N GLU A 124 -7.48 -2.79 13.73
CA GLU A 124 -7.97 -4.15 13.49
C GLU A 124 -8.96 -4.19 12.32
N THR A 125 -8.95 -5.31 11.59
CA THR A 125 -9.96 -5.55 10.56
C THR A 125 -11.32 -5.81 11.22
N PRO A 126 -12.39 -5.09 10.86
CA PRO A 126 -13.72 -5.39 11.37
C PRO A 126 -14.08 -6.87 11.16
N GLU A 127 -14.58 -7.55 12.20
CA GLU A 127 -14.78 -9.02 12.19
C GLU A 127 -15.58 -9.51 10.99
N ASN A 128 -16.60 -8.76 10.58
CA ASN A 128 -17.45 -9.07 9.43
C ASN A 128 -16.70 -9.01 8.07
N LEU A 129 -15.54 -8.36 8.01
CA LEU A 129 -14.72 -8.22 6.81
C LEU A 129 -13.53 -9.19 6.78
N VAL A 130 -13.16 -9.79 7.92
CA VAL A 130 -12.04 -10.73 8.04
C VAL A 130 -12.13 -11.90 7.04
N PRO A 131 -13.26 -12.61 6.89
CA PRO A 131 -13.36 -13.72 5.93
C PRO A 131 -13.15 -13.26 4.48
N HIS A 132 -13.65 -12.07 4.13
CA HIS A 132 -13.52 -11.51 2.79
C HIS A 132 -12.08 -11.11 2.48
N MET A 133 -11.40 -10.49 3.44
CA MET A 133 -9.98 -10.16 3.36
C MET A 133 -9.13 -11.42 3.11
N PHE A 134 -9.32 -12.48 3.90
CA PHE A 134 -8.55 -13.72 3.71
C PHE A 134 -8.87 -14.42 2.40
N LYS A 135 -10.16 -14.46 1.99
CA LYS A 135 -10.57 -15.02 0.70
C LYS A 135 -9.87 -14.33 -0.47
N LYS A 136 -9.79 -12.99 -0.43
CA LYS A 136 -9.05 -12.18 -1.41
C LYS A 136 -7.56 -12.55 -1.47
N MET A 137 -6.89 -12.63 -0.32
CA MET A 137 -5.47 -12.99 -0.26
C MET A 137 -5.19 -14.41 -0.77
N ILE A 138 -6.04 -15.38 -0.43
CA ILE A 138 -5.89 -16.77 -0.88
C ILE A 138 -6.01 -16.85 -2.40
N ARG A 139 -6.95 -16.12 -3.01
CA ARG A 139 -7.09 -16.07 -4.47
C ARG A 139 -5.80 -15.64 -5.16
N VAL A 140 -5.12 -14.64 -4.61
CA VAL A 140 -3.82 -14.18 -5.11
C VAL A 140 -2.79 -15.29 -4.96
N GLN A 141 -2.68 -15.91 -3.79
CA GLN A 141 -1.71 -16.97 -3.53
C GLN A 141 -1.84 -18.17 -4.47
N LEU A 142 -3.07 -18.58 -4.79
CA LEU A 142 -3.32 -19.69 -5.73
C LEU A 142 -2.98 -19.34 -7.19
N SER A 143 -2.74 -18.08 -7.50
CA SER A 143 -2.43 -17.59 -8.85
C SER A 143 -0.96 -17.26 -9.10
N LEU A 144 -0.13 -17.31 -8.05
CA LEU A 144 1.31 -17.00 -8.08
C LEU A 144 2.17 -18.22 -8.38
#